data_AF-A0A0B1RSR3-F1
#
_entry.id   AF-A0A0B1RSR3-F1
#
_cell.length_a   1.000
_cell.length_b   1.000
_cell.length_c   1.000
_cell.angle_alpha   90.00
_cell.angle_beta   90.00
_cell.angle_gamma   90.00
#
_symmetry.space_group_name_H-M   'P 1'
#
loop_
_entity.id
_entity.type
_entity.pdbx_description
1 polymer ?
#
loop_
_entity_poly.entity_id
_entity_poly.type
_entity_poly.pdbx_seq_one_letter_code
_entity_poly.pdbx_strand_id
1 'polypeptide(L)'
;MSDEEEPVPGNKPLRLPKKAAKVKNKAPAQLQITAEQLLREAKERELELIPLPPRTKITDPDELAEFQRRKRKEFEDGIRKNRMQIANWIKYGKWEESIGEIQRSRSVFERALDVDHRSITIWLQYAEMEMRYGNFS
;
A
#
# COMPACT_ATOMS: atom_id res chain seq x y z
N MET A 1 55.42 -59.99 50.83
CA MET A 1 56.37 -59.23 49.99
C MET A 1 55.52 -58.63 48.90
N SER A 2 55.22 -57.34 49.04
CA SER A 2 54.71 -56.40 48.02
C SER A 2 53.37 -56.74 47.35
N ASP A 3 52.24 -56.39 48.01
CA ASP A 3 51.00 -56.07 47.30
C ASP A 3 51.12 -54.63 46.74
N GLU A 4 51.06 -54.50 45.42
CA GLU A 4 51.00 -53.26 44.66
C GLU A 4 49.60 -52.64 44.78
N GLU A 5 49.51 -51.38 45.22
CA GLU A 5 48.27 -50.61 45.24
C GLU A 5 48.34 -49.49 44.19
N GLU A 6 47.63 -49.68 43.08
CA GLU A 6 47.49 -48.76 41.94
C GLU A 6 46.77 -47.44 42.33
N PRO A 7 47.17 -46.27 41.79
CA PRO A 7 46.53 -45.00 42.13
C PRO A 7 45.18 -44.82 41.41
N VAL A 8 44.11 -44.65 42.19
CA VAL A 8 42.73 -44.41 41.70
C VAL A 8 42.66 -43.10 40.89
N PRO A 9 42.19 -43.13 39.62
CA PRO A 9 42.07 -41.94 38.81
C PRO A 9 40.71 -41.28 39.04
N GLY A 10 40.69 -40.06 39.55
CA GLY A 10 39.53 -39.20 39.36
C GLY A 10 39.19 -38.28 40.52
N ASN A 11 39.71 -37.06 40.47
CA ASN A 11 38.83 -35.90 40.56
C ASN A 11 39.55 -34.64 40.06
N LYS A 12 39.41 -34.32 38.78
CA LYS A 12 39.71 -32.96 38.30
C LYS A 12 38.45 -32.12 38.51
N PRO A 13 38.49 -31.02 39.28
CA PRO A 13 37.30 -30.19 39.44
C PRO A 13 36.90 -29.63 38.07
N LEU A 14 35.68 -29.94 37.62
CA LEU A 14 35.09 -29.35 36.42
C LEU A 14 35.04 -27.84 36.59
N ARG A 15 35.98 -27.12 35.98
CA ARG A 15 35.91 -25.66 35.83
C ARG A 15 34.82 -25.34 34.80
N LEU A 16 33.61 -25.02 35.28
CA LEU A 16 32.56 -24.46 34.45
C LEU A 16 32.99 -23.10 33.87
N PRO A 17 32.69 -22.80 32.58
CA PRO A 17 33.13 -21.58 31.92
C PRO A 17 32.51 -20.32 32.56
N LYS A 18 33.36 -19.32 32.86
CA LYS A 18 32.97 -18.01 33.41
C LYS A 18 32.28 -17.13 32.36
N LYS A 19 31.08 -17.51 31.93
CA LYS A 19 30.07 -16.60 31.42
C LYS A 19 28.73 -17.11 31.93
N ALA A 20 28.48 -16.88 33.22
CA ALA A 20 27.17 -17.13 33.80
C ALA A 20 26.14 -16.37 32.95
N ALA A 21 25.25 -17.10 32.27
CA ALA A 21 24.08 -16.49 31.65
C ALA A 21 23.37 -15.71 32.76
N LYS A 22 23.30 -14.38 32.62
CA LYS A 22 22.72 -13.49 33.62
C LYS A 22 21.33 -14.03 33.96
N VAL A 23 21.13 -14.53 35.17
CA VAL A 23 19.85 -15.09 35.61
C VAL A 23 18.81 -13.97 35.50
N LYS A 24 17.87 -14.10 34.56
CA LYS A 24 16.80 -13.11 34.39
C LYS A 24 15.83 -13.25 35.55
N ASN A 25 15.50 -12.12 36.17
CA ASN A 25 14.54 -12.07 37.27
C ASN A 25 13.16 -12.53 36.74
N LYS A 26 12.53 -13.47 37.45
CA LYS A 26 11.22 -14.08 37.11
C LYS A 26 10.08 -13.55 37.99
N ALA A 27 10.32 -12.50 38.78
CA ALA A 27 9.27 -11.83 39.53
C ALA A 27 8.17 -11.33 38.56
N PRO A 28 6.90 -11.31 38.99
CA PRO A 28 5.83 -10.78 38.16
C PRO A 28 6.13 -9.33 37.79
N ALA A 29 5.97 -8.99 36.52
CA ALA A 29 6.13 -7.62 36.05
C ALA A 29 5.08 -6.72 36.72
N GLN A 30 5.51 -5.54 37.18
CA GLN A 30 4.62 -4.58 37.85
C GLN A 30 3.53 -4.03 36.92
N LEU A 31 3.81 -3.96 35.61
CA LEU A 31 2.86 -3.63 34.57
C LEU A 31 2.83 -4.77 33.55
N GLN A 32 1.62 -5.26 33.26
CA GLN A 32 1.41 -6.24 32.21
C GLN A 32 1.27 -5.53 30.88
N ILE A 33 1.92 -6.05 29.85
CA ILE A 33 1.77 -5.57 28.48
C ILE A 33 0.34 -5.87 28.05
N THR A 34 -0.44 -4.84 27.74
CA THR A 34 -1.81 -4.98 27.26
C THR A 34 -1.86 -5.06 25.73
N ALA A 35 -2.93 -5.64 25.19
CA ALA A 35 -3.16 -5.64 23.74
C ALA A 35 -3.24 -4.21 23.19
N GLU A 36 -3.86 -3.27 23.92
CA GLU A 36 -3.93 -1.87 23.51
C GLU A 36 -2.54 -1.23 23.39
N GLN A 37 -1.64 -1.51 24.34
CA GLN A 37 -0.29 -0.95 24.32
C GLN A 37 0.50 -1.42 23.10
N LEU A 38 0.43 -2.72 22.78
CA LEU A 38 1.04 -3.27 21.57
C LEU A 38 0.44 -2.66 20.29
N LEU A 39 -0.89 -2.51 20.22
CA LEU A 39 -1.57 -1.93 19.07
C LEU A 39 -1.27 -0.43 18.90
N ARG A 40 -1.17 0.32 19.99
CA ARG A 40 -0.80 1.74 19.99
C ARG A 40 0.64 1.93 19.50
N GLU A 41 1.57 1.14 20.03
CA GLU A 41 2.98 1.20 19.66
C GLU A 41 3.21 0.73 18.22
N ALA A 42 2.45 -0.25 17.74
CA ALA A 42 2.46 -0.68 16.34
C ALA A 42 1.93 0.42 15.40
N LYS A 43 0.85 1.11 15.79
CA LYS A 43 0.29 2.24 15.03
C LYS A 43 1.26 3.42 14.99
N GLU A 44 1.88 3.75 16.12
CA GLU A 44 2.82 4.88 16.24
C GLU A 44 4.14 4.64 15.51
N ARG A 45 4.56 3.38 15.38
CA ARG A 45 5.71 3.02 14.55
C ARG A 45 5.48 3.17 13.07
N GLU A 46 4.22 3.23 12.63
CA GLU A 46 3.75 3.63 11.31
C GLU A 46 4.69 3.21 10.16
N LEU A 47 5.20 1.97 10.23
CA LEU A 47 6.33 1.50 9.42
C LEU A 47 6.03 1.49 7.92
N GLU A 48 4.75 1.62 7.56
CA GLU A 48 4.21 1.56 6.21
C GLU A 48 3.60 2.89 5.75
N LEU A 49 3.81 4.01 6.46
CA LEU A 49 3.34 5.29 5.95
C LEU A 49 4.19 5.72 4.75
N ILE A 50 3.68 5.49 3.54
CA ILE A 50 4.28 6.02 2.33
C ILE A 50 4.20 7.56 2.44
N PRO A 51 5.33 8.29 2.40
CA PRO A 51 5.29 9.75 2.47
C PRO A 51 4.44 10.28 1.31
N LEU A 52 3.56 11.23 1.61
CA LEU A 52 2.75 11.90 0.60
C LEU A 52 3.70 12.46 -0.48
N PRO A 53 3.40 12.26 -1.78
CA PRO A 53 4.22 12.81 -2.83
C PRO A 53 4.30 14.35 -2.71
N PRO A 54 5.46 14.96 -3.01
CA PRO A 54 5.61 16.41 -2.92
C PRO A 54 4.64 17.13 -3.88
N ARG A 55 4.12 18.29 -3.46
CA ARG A 55 3.22 19.11 -4.30
C ARG A 55 4.02 19.78 -5.41
N THR A 56 4.02 19.19 -6.61
CA THR A 56 4.61 19.77 -7.82
C THR A 56 3.67 20.81 -8.43
N LYS A 57 4.15 22.03 -8.66
CA LYS A 57 3.43 23.03 -9.46
C LYS A 57 3.83 22.82 -10.93
N ILE A 58 2.86 22.66 -11.80
CA ILE A 58 3.11 22.52 -13.25
C ILE A 58 3.26 23.95 -13.79
N THR A 59 4.43 24.30 -14.32
CA THR A 59 4.69 25.66 -14.83
C THR A 59 4.59 25.74 -16.34
N ASP A 60 4.97 24.67 -17.04
CA ASP A 60 5.16 24.70 -18.49
C ASP A 60 4.20 23.74 -19.24
N PRO A 61 3.84 24.04 -20.50
CA PRO A 61 2.94 23.18 -21.29
C PRO A 61 3.49 21.77 -21.51
N ASP A 62 4.81 21.62 -21.63
CA ASP A 62 5.46 20.31 -21.80
C ASP A 62 5.34 19.46 -20.53
N GLU A 63 5.52 20.08 -19.35
CA GLU A 63 5.31 19.41 -18.06
C GLU A 63 3.85 19.01 -17.88
N LEU A 64 2.91 19.87 -18.31
CA LEU A 64 1.48 19.54 -18.30
C LEU A 64 1.17 18.33 -19.18
N ALA A 65 1.75 18.27 -20.38
CA ALA A 65 1.58 17.16 -21.30
C ALA A 65 2.17 15.86 -20.74
N GLU A 66 3.33 15.92 -20.09
CA GLU A 66 3.93 14.76 -19.42
C GLU A 66 3.09 14.30 -18.23
N PHE A 67 2.61 15.22 -17.40
CA PHE A 67 1.70 14.93 -16.30
C PHE A 67 0.43 14.22 -16.80
N GLN A 68 -0.21 14.77 -17.84
CA GLN A 68 -1.40 14.15 -18.45
C GLN A 68 -1.08 12.77 -19.01
N ARG A 69 0.04 12.58 -19.72
CA ARG A 69 0.46 11.27 -20.24
C ARG A 69 0.64 10.25 -19.12
N ARG A 70 1.33 10.63 -18.05
CA ARG A 70 1.55 9.76 -16.89
C ARG A 70 0.24 9.39 -16.21
N LYS A 71 -0.67 10.34 -16.02
CA LYS A 71 -1.99 10.09 -15.43
C LYS A 71 -2.88 9.22 -16.30
N ARG A 72 -2.92 9.44 -17.62
CA ARG A 72 -3.63 8.55 -18.55
C ARG A 72 -3.11 7.13 -18.48
N LYS A 73 -1.78 6.95 -18.46
CA LYS A 73 -1.17 5.63 -18.34
C LYS A 73 -1.60 4.92 -17.06
N GLU A 74 -1.61 5.62 -15.92
CA GLU A 74 -2.07 5.09 -14.63
C GLU A 74 -3.52 4.59 -14.71
N PHE A 75 -4.43 5.37 -15.31
CA PHE A 75 -5.82 4.97 -15.51
C PHE A 75 -5.96 3.77 -16.45
N GLU A 76 -5.30 3.80 -17.61
CA GLU A 76 -5.33 2.71 -18.58
C GLU A 76 -4.76 1.42 -17.99
N ASP A 77 -3.69 1.50 -17.20
CA ASP A 77 -3.13 0.34 -16.50
C ASP A 77 -4.09 -0.20 -15.43
N GLY A 78 -4.81 0.69 -14.73
CA GLY A 78 -5.87 0.30 -13.80
C GLY A 78 -7.03 -0.42 -14.49
N ILE A 79 -7.44 0.07 -15.67
CA ILE A 79 -8.47 -0.55 -16.51
C ILE A 79 -8.00 -1.89 -17.06
N ARG A 80 -6.74 -2.01 -17.52
CA ARG A 80 -6.17 -3.27 -18.00
C ARG A 80 -6.13 -4.34 -16.92
N LYS A 81 -5.78 -3.95 -15.68
CA LYS A 81 -5.74 -4.86 -14.53
C LYS A 81 -7.14 -5.33 -14.11
N ASN A 82 -8.12 -4.44 -14.13
CA ASN A 82 -9.49 -4.78 -13.74
C ASN A 82 -10.53 -4.09 -14.63
N ARG A 83 -10.77 -4.69 -15.80
CA ARG A 83 -11.63 -4.12 -16.85
C ARG A 83 -13.09 -3.98 -16.44
N MET A 84 -13.57 -4.87 -15.58
CA MET A 84 -14.96 -4.89 -15.10
C MET A 84 -15.21 -3.84 -14.01
N GLN A 85 -14.17 -3.22 -13.45
CA GLN A 85 -14.33 -2.22 -12.40
C GLN A 85 -14.78 -0.88 -12.99
N ILE A 86 -16.10 -0.68 -13.02
CA ILE A 86 -16.77 0.52 -13.57
C ILE A 86 -16.24 1.81 -12.90
N ALA A 87 -15.90 1.76 -11.61
CA ALA A 87 -15.34 2.91 -10.91
C ALA A 87 -14.03 3.44 -11.54
N ASN A 88 -13.21 2.58 -12.16
CA ASN A 88 -11.98 3.01 -12.84
C ASN A 88 -12.31 3.81 -14.11
N TRP A 89 -13.31 3.35 -14.87
CA TRP A 89 -13.80 4.05 -16.06
C TRP A 89 -14.40 5.41 -15.72
N ILE A 90 -15.26 5.47 -14.69
CA ILE A 90 -15.89 6.74 -14.25
C ILE A 90 -14.82 7.73 -13.77
N LYS A 91 -13.85 7.29 -12.95
CA LYS A 91 -12.77 8.16 -12.48
C LYS A 91 -11.94 8.71 -13.63
N TYR A 92 -11.67 7.88 -14.65
CA TYR A 92 -10.90 8.30 -15.82
C TYR A 92 -11.68 9.32 -16.67
N GLY A 93 -12.95 9.05 -16.97
CA GLY A 93 -13.81 9.97 -17.71
C GLY A 93 -13.96 11.32 -17.02
N LYS A 94 -14.17 11.33 -15.70
CA LYS A 94 -14.22 12.57 -14.89
C LYS A 94 -12.91 13.33 -14.85
N TRP A 95 -11.77 12.62 -14.88
CA TRP A 95 -10.48 13.27 -14.91
C TRP A 95 -10.22 13.96 -16.26
N GLU A 96 -10.52 13.29 -17.38
CA GLU A 96 -10.46 13.93 -18.72
C GLU A 96 -11.42 15.13 -18.81
N GLU A 97 -12.61 15.03 -18.22
CA GLU A 97 -13.56 16.15 -18.07
C GLU A 97 -12.94 17.32 -17.29
N SER A 98 -12.28 17.04 -16.16
CA SER A 98 -11.69 18.07 -15.29
C SER A 98 -10.55 18.87 -15.95
N ILE A 99 -9.88 18.30 -16.95
CA ILE A 99 -8.84 18.99 -17.73
C ILE A 99 -9.39 19.63 -19.01
N GLY A 100 -10.69 19.52 -19.27
CA GLY A 100 -11.36 20.08 -20.45
C GLY A 100 -11.29 19.22 -21.72
N GLU A 101 -10.76 18.00 -21.64
CA GLU A 101 -10.62 17.08 -22.78
C GLU A 101 -11.89 16.26 -23.00
N ILE A 102 -12.99 16.94 -23.34
CA ILE A 102 -14.33 16.34 -23.44
C ILE A 102 -14.41 15.22 -24.49
N GLN A 103 -13.73 15.38 -25.64
CA GLN A 103 -13.71 14.33 -26.68
C GLN A 103 -13.09 13.03 -26.19
N ARG A 104 -12.05 13.11 -25.35
CA ARG A 104 -11.43 11.92 -24.75
C ARG A 104 -12.35 11.31 -23.70
N SER A 105 -12.98 12.16 -22.88
CA SER A 105 -13.97 11.71 -21.90
C SER A 105 -15.08 10.89 -22.57
N ARG A 106 -15.63 11.36 -23.69
CA ARG A 106 -16.58 10.59 -24.53
C ARG A 106 -16.03 9.24 -24.93
N SER A 107 -14.85 9.20 -25.54
CA SER A 107 -14.21 7.94 -25.94
C SER A 107 -14.03 6.95 -24.76
N VAL A 108 -13.74 7.45 -23.56
CA VAL A 108 -13.64 6.62 -22.35
C VAL A 108 -15.01 6.06 -21.94
N PHE A 109 -16.07 6.88 -21.95
CA PHE A 109 -17.42 6.43 -21.61
C PHE A 109 -17.98 5.45 -22.64
N GLU A 110 -17.78 5.69 -23.94
CA GLU A 110 -18.15 4.75 -25.02
C GLU A 110 -17.46 3.39 -24.82
N ARG A 111 -16.14 3.40 -24.57
CA ARG A 111 -15.41 2.16 -24.26
C ARG A 111 -15.91 1.48 -22.99
N ALA A 112 -16.38 2.24 -22.00
CA ALA A 112 -16.95 1.68 -20.77
C ALA A 112 -18.30 1.02 -21.03
N LEU A 113 -19.12 1.61 -21.91
CA LEU A 113 -20.39 1.04 -22.38
C LEU A 113 -20.18 -0.24 -23.20
N ASP A 114 -19.11 -0.32 -24.00
CA ASP A 114 -18.74 -1.56 -24.69
C ASP A 114 -18.43 -2.71 -23.71
N VAL A 115 -17.92 -2.39 -22.51
CA VAL A 115 -17.66 -3.38 -21.46
C VAL A 115 -18.94 -3.77 -20.73
N ASP A 116 -19.73 -2.80 -20.29
CA ASP A 116 -20.99 -3.04 -19.58
C ASP A 116 -22.06 -2.00 -19.93
N HIS A 117 -22.74 -2.25 -21.05
CA HIS A 117 -23.85 -1.44 -21.54
C HIS A 117 -25.08 -1.45 -20.63
N ARG A 118 -25.18 -2.40 -19.68
CA ARG A 118 -26.32 -2.51 -18.76
C ARG A 118 -26.13 -1.66 -17.51
N SER A 119 -24.92 -1.16 -17.28
CA SER A 119 -24.64 -0.29 -16.14
C SER A 119 -25.32 1.06 -16.29
N ILE A 120 -26.40 1.25 -15.54
CA ILE A 120 -27.12 2.53 -15.47
C ILE A 120 -26.19 3.65 -14.98
N THR A 121 -25.24 3.35 -14.11
CA THR A 121 -24.31 4.36 -13.57
C THR A 121 -23.43 4.97 -14.67
N ILE A 122 -22.96 4.17 -15.64
CA ILE A 122 -22.16 4.69 -16.75
C ILE A 122 -23.00 5.66 -17.59
N TRP A 123 -24.23 5.25 -17.95
CA TRP A 123 -25.16 6.09 -18.69
C TRP A 123 -25.47 7.41 -17.99
N LEU A 124 -25.76 7.36 -16.68
CA LEU A 124 -26.04 8.57 -15.91
C LEU A 124 -24.86 9.53 -15.89
N GLN A 125 -23.65 9.03 -15.65
CA GLN A 125 -22.44 9.86 -15.64
C GLN A 125 -22.11 10.42 -17.01
N TYR A 126 -22.33 9.64 -18.07
CA TYR A 126 -22.10 10.08 -19.44
C TYR A 126 -23.10 11.16 -19.86
N ALA A 127 -24.39 10.95 -19.60
CA ALA A 127 -25.43 11.94 -19.86
C ALA A 127 -25.22 13.22 -19.04
N GLU A 128 -24.82 13.11 -17.77
CA GLU A 128 -24.51 14.27 -16.91
C GLU A 128 -23.31 15.08 -17.46
N MET A 129 -22.31 14.41 -18.02
CA MET A 129 -21.19 15.08 -18.68
C MET A 129 -21.65 15.78 -19.97
N GLU A 130 -22.42 15.10 -20.83
CA GLU A 130 -22.99 15.72 -22.03
C GLU A 130 -23.97 16.86 -21.71
N MET A 131 -24.73 16.82 -20.62
CA MET A 131 -25.60 17.96 -20.28
C MET A 131 -24.81 19.19 -19.83
N ARG A 132 -23.61 19.00 -19.27
CA ARG A 132 -22.74 20.10 -18.79
C ARG A 132 -21.90 20.71 -19.91
N TYR A 133 -21.44 19.90 -20.86
CA TYR A 133 -20.51 20.31 -21.92
C TYR A 133 -21.07 20.15 -23.34
N GLY A 134 -22.25 19.55 -23.47
CA GLY A 134 -22.96 19.32 -24.71
C GLY A 134 -23.69 20.57 -25.15
N ASN A 135 -23.17 21.07 -26.26
CA ASN A 135 -23.81 21.99 -27.19
C ASN A 135 -25.25 21.53 -27.52
N PHE A 136 -26.25 22.12 -26.85
CA PHE A 136 -27.56 22.31 -27.45
C PHE A 136 -27.43 23.47 -28.45
N SER A 137 -26.90 23.21 -29.64
CA SER A 137 -27.02 24.13 -30.78
C SER A 137 -27.84 23.51 -31.88
#